data_AF-A0A9D8M5X2-F1
#
_entry.id   AF-A0A9D8M5X2-F1
#
_cell.length_a   1.000
_cell.length_b   1.000
_cell.length_c   1.000
_cell.angle_alpha   90.00
_cell.angle_beta   90.00
_cell.angle_gamma   90.00
#
_symmetry.space_group_name_H-M   'P 1'
#
loop_
_entity.id
_entity.type
_entity.pdbx_description
1 polymer ?
#
loop_
_entity_poly.entity_id
_entity_poly.type
_entity_poly.pdbx_seq_one_letter_code
_entity_poly.pdbx_strand_id
1 'polypeptide(L)'
;NPELEPSVGAVLVRPVRPDVAIFHVQRADADGRAHTWGPLGITEEAGLAARQIVLSCEELVDPSVTLSDPNRLLWPETKVVAVVPEPGGAHPAPLQGYWRRDHATYRDYHERTRSKEGFDGWSRDWVLGVPDRSAYLERIDREALRIRRHLFSAPIDYGDA
;
A
#
# COMPACT_ATOMS: atom_id res chain seq x y z
N ASN A 1 -15.10 8.52 18.30
CA ASN A 1 -15.01 7.20 18.93
C ASN A 1 -16.10 7.15 19.99
N PRO A 2 -17.19 6.40 19.76
CA PRO A 2 -18.44 6.51 20.52
C PRO A 2 -18.33 6.08 21.99
N GLU A 3 -17.22 5.47 22.40
CA GLU A 3 -16.96 5.02 23.78
C GLU A 3 -15.97 5.90 24.56
N LEU A 4 -15.71 7.14 24.10
CA LEU A 4 -14.82 8.06 24.81
C LEU A 4 -15.57 8.75 25.94
N GLU A 5 -15.32 8.32 27.17
CA GLU A 5 -15.79 9.00 28.37
C GLU A 5 -14.76 10.06 28.81
N PRO A 6 -15.18 11.30 29.15
CA PRO A 6 -14.29 12.29 29.73
C PRO A 6 -13.75 11.79 31.08
N SER A 7 -12.43 11.71 31.22
CA SER A 7 -11.78 11.59 32.53
C SER A 7 -11.37 12.98 33.03
N VAL A 8 -11.13 13.14 34.33
CA VAL A 8 -10.82 14.45 34.92
C VAL A 8 -9.53 15.02 34.29
N GLY A 9 -9.68 15.96 33.35
CA GLY A 9 -8.59 16.68 32.68
C GLY A 9 -8.04 16.05 31.40
N ALA A 10 -8.47 14.85 30.98
CA ALA A 10 -8.01 14.21 29.76
C ALA A 10 -9.02 13.21 29.15
N VAL A 11 -8.87 12.89 27.87
CA VAL A 11 -9.62 11.83 27.18
C VAL A 11 -8.70 10.63 26.95
N LEU A 12 -9.09 9.45 27.44
CA LEU A 12 -8.33 8.22 27.26
C LEU A 12 -8.79 7.52 25.98
N VAL A 13 -7.87 7.34 25.02
CA VAL A 13 -8.14 6.66 23.76
C VAL A 13 -7.50 5.27 23.79
N ARG A 14 -8.29 4.22 23.59
CA ARG A 14 -7.78 2.84 23.52
C ARG A 14 -6.86 2.65 22.31
N PRO A 15 -5.81 1.82 22.42
CA PRO A 15 -4.93 1.53 21.29
C PRO A 15 -5.69 0.78 20.19
N VAL A 16 -5.40 1.11 18.94
CA VAL A 16 -5.85 0.34 17.78
C VAL A 16 -4.92 -0.87 17.63
N ARG A 17 -5.49 -2.08 17.60
CA ARG A 17 -4.75 -3.34 17.47
C ARG A 17 -5.37 -4.21 16.37
N PRO A 18 -4.99 -3.98 15.10
CA PRO A 18 -5.54 -4.75 13.98
C PRO A 18 -5.12 -6.22 14.06
N ASP A 19 -6.00 -7.14 13.69
CA ASP A 19 -5.60 -8.53 13.45
C ASP A 19 -4.73 -8.65 12.20
N VAL A 20 -5.11 -7.92 11.15
CA VAL A 20 -4.41 -7.90 9.87
C VAL A 20 -4.24 -6.46 9.40
N ALA A 21 -3.04 -6.11 8.95
CA ALA A 21 -2.78 -4.93 8.13
C ALA A 21 -2.38 -5.37 6.71
N ILE A 22 -2.89 -4.64 5.72
CA ILE A 22 -2.61 -4.91 4.30
C ILE A 22 -1.88 -3.69 3.74
N PHE A 23 -0.71 -3.91 3.16
CA PHE A 23 0.07 -2.84 2.54
C PHE A 23 0.37 -3.13 1.09
N HIS A 24 0.51 -2.07 0.31
CA HIS A 24 1.10 -2.13 -1.01
C HIS A 24 2.43 -1.38 -0.97
N VAL A 25 3.51 -2.08 -1.26
CA VAL A 25 4.88 -1.58 -1.15
C VAL A 25 5.57 -1.59 -2.51
N GLN A 26 6.69 -0.89 -2.60
CA GLN A 26 7.44 -0.88 -3.84
C GLN A 26 8.14 -2.21 -4.11
N ARG A 27 8.88 -2.74 -3.13
CA ARG A 27 9.60 -4.01 -3.28
C ARG A 27 9.39 -4.89 -2.08
N ALA A 28 9.30 -6.18 -2.32
CA ALA A 28 9.38 -7.19 -1.27
C ALA A 28 10.19 -8.40 -1.75
N ASP A 29 10.78 -9.14 -0.82
CA ASP A 29 11.32 -10.48 -1.09
C ASP A 29 10.32 -11.57 -0.66
N ALA A 30 10.63 -12.82 -0.97
CA ALA A 30 9.79 -13.97 -0.62
C ALA A 30 9.72 -14.25 0.89
N ASP A 31 10.66 -13.71 1.69
CA ASP A 31 10.68 -13.88 3.14
C ASP A 31 9.80 -12.85 3.86
N GLY A 32 9.29 -11.84 3.16
CA GLY A 32 8.44 -10.79 3.72
C GLY A 32 9.18 -9.52 4.11
N ARG A 33 10.45 -9.36 3.74
CA ARG A 33 11.15 -8.08 3.91
C ARG A 33 10.70 -7.14 2.81
N ALA A 34 10.23 -5.96 3.20
CA ALA A 34 9.69 -4.98 2.26
C ALA A 34 10.44 -3.66 2.33
N HIS A 35 11.02 -3.26 1.21
CA HIS A 35 11.49 -1.88 1.06
C HIS A 35 10.29 -0.98 0.79
N THR A 36 10.04 -0.07 1.73
CA THR A 36 8.99 0.94 1.62
C THR A 36 9.61 2.32 1.67
N TRP A 37 9.22 3.23 0.77
CA TRP A 37 9.74 4.59 0.75
C TRP A 37 8.73 5.63 0.26
N GLY A 38 9.10 6.90 0.42
CA GLY A 38 8.26 8.03 0.08
C GLY A 38 7.35 8.42 1.25
N PRO A 39 6.15 8.96 1.02
CA PRO A 39 5.24 9.36 2.08
C PRO A 39 4.69 8.13 2.80
N LEU A 40 5.19 7.86 4.02
CA LEU A 40 4.82 6.67 4.79
C LEU A 40 3.51 6.84 5.57
N GLY A 41 3.10 8.07 5.91
CA GLY A 41 1.89 8.28 6.72
C GLY A 41 1.95 7.49 8.04
N ILE A 42 0.94 6.65 8.28
CA ILE A 42 0.85 5.77 9.48
C ILE A 42 1.30 4.32 9.22
N THR A 43 1.98 4.08 8.09
CA THR A 43 2.26 2.73 7.57
C THR A 43 3.10 1.91 8.54
N GLU A 44 4.16 2.51 9.10
CA GLU A 44 5.02 1.86 10.08
C GLU A 44 4.22 1.49 11.34
N GLU A 45 3.53 2.45 11.94
CA GLU A 45 2.77 2.27 13.17
C GLU A 45 1.63 1.26 13.00
N ALA A 46 0.91 1.30 11.88
CA ALA A 46 -0.19 0.38 11.61
C ALA A 46 0.29 -1.07 11.48
N GLY A 47 1.44 -1.30 10.84
CA GLY A 47 1.99 -2.65 10.70
C GLY A 47 2.61 -3.16 11.99
N LEU A 48 3.28 -2.30 12.76
CA LEU A 48 3.78 -2.65 14.09
C LEU A 48 2.63 -2.99 15.06
N ALA A 49 1.53 -2.24 15.00
CA ALA A 49 0.33 -2.49 15.80
C ALA A 49 -0.44 -3.75 15.38
N ALA A 50 -0.34 -4.17 14.13
CA ALA A 50 -1.04 -5.33 13.61
C ALA A 50 -0.44 -6.66 14.10
N ARG A 51 -1.28 -7.68 14.27
CA ARG A 51 -0.83 -9.03 14.57
C ARG A 51 -0.18 -9.70 13.35
N GLN A 52 -0.75 -9.52 12.17
CA GLN A 52 -0.27 -10.08 10.90
C GLN A 52 -0.27 -9.03 9.80
N ILE A 53 0.63 -9.19 8.83
CA ILE A 53 0.78 -8.30 7.68
C ILE A 53 0.64 -9.11 6.38
N VAL A 54 -0.18 -8.61 5.46
CA VAL A 54 -0.21 -9.06 4.06
C VAL A 54 0.39 -7.98 3.19
N LEU A 55 1.39 -8.33 2.40
CA LEU A 55 2.07 -7.42 1.50
C LEU A 55 1.67 -7.71 0.06
N SER A 56 1.28 -6.66 -0.65
CA SER A 56 1.33 -6.65 -2.11
C SER A 56 2.50 -5.77 -2.54
N CYS A 57 3.17 -6.09 -3.66
CA CYS A 57 4.35 -5.34 -4.09
C CYS A 57 4.38 -5.11 -5.60
N GLU A 58 5.04 -4.04 -6.05
CA GLU A 58 5.28 -3.81 -7.48
C GLU A 58 6.36 -4.74 -8.04
N GLU A 59 7.36 -5.06 -7.23
CA GLU A 59 8.51 -5.86 -7.65
C GLU A 59 8.87 -6.87 -6.56
N LEU A 60 8.85 -8.15 -6.93
CA LEU A 60 9.42 -9.22 -6.10
C LEU A 60 10.92 -9.30 -6.39
N VAL A 61 11.74 -9.05 -5.38
CA VAL A 61 13.20 -8.98 -5.49
C VAL A 61 13.90 -10.11 -4.72
N ASP A 62 15.16 -10.34 -5.03
CA ASP A 62 16.02 -11.23 -4.25
C ASP A 62 16.29 -10.65 -2.84
N PRO A 63 16.41 -11.49 -1.79
CA PRO A 63 16.74 -11.01 -0.44
C PRO A 63 18.02 -10.17 -0.35
N SER A 64 18.99 -10.35 -1.26
CA SER A 64 20.18 -9.48 -1.29
C SER A 64 19.83 -8.01 -1.54
N VAL A 65 18.74 -7.72 -2.25
CA VAL A 65 18.26 -6.35 -2.49
C VAL A 65 17.60 -5.78 -1.24
N THR A 66 16.77 -6.56 -0.54
CA THR A 66 16.11 -6.07 0.67
C THR A 66 17.11 -5.86 1.82
N LEU A 67 18.11 -6.75 1.91
CA LEU A 67 19.19 -6.68 2.90
C LEU A 67 20.23 -5.61 2.59
N SER A 68 20.33 -5.11 1.34
CA SER A 68 21.29 -4.06 0.99
C SER A 68 20.95 -2.70 1.62
N ASP A 69 19.70 -2.49 2.05
CA ASP A 69 19.28 -1.27 2.73
C ASP A 69 18.24 -1.59 3.83
N PRO A 70 18.68 -2.06 5.00
CA PRO A 70 17.77 -2.48 6.08
C PRO A 70 16.96 -1.31 6.67
N ASN A 71 17.40 -0.06 6.47
CA ASN A 71 16.66 1.13 6.93
C ASN A 71 15.35 1.36 6.16
N ARG A 72 15.09 0.61 5.08
CA ARG A 72 13.80 0.63 4.35
C ARG A 72 12.82 -0.43 4.82
N LEU A 73 13.22 -1.29 5.76
CA LEU A 73 12.38 -2.34 6.33
C LEU A 73 11.58 -1.78 7.50
N LEU A 74 10.31 -1.44 7.27
CA LEU A 74 9.46 -0.83 8.30
C LEU A 74 8.95 -1.82 9.35
N TRP A 75 8.92 -3.11 9.01
CA TRP A 75 8.35 -4.14 9.88
C TRP A 75 9.24 -5.37 9.93
N PRO A 76 9.22 -6.11 11.05
CA PRO A 76 9.80 -7.44 11.10
C PRO A 76 9.11 -8.38 10.11
N GLU A 77 9.89 -9.14 9.34
CA GLU A 77 9.39 -10.15 8.41
C GLU A 77 8.55 -11.22 9.13
N THR A 78 8.80 -11.43 10.43
CA THR A 78 8.06 -12.37 11.28
C THR A 78 6.58 -12.03 11.45
N LYS A 79 6.17 -10.80 11.14
CA LYS A 79 4.75 -10.39 11.10
C LYS A 79 4.11 -10.62 9.73
N VAL A 80 4.90 -10.80 8.68
CA VAL A 80 4.40 -10.95 7.31
C VAL A 80 3.98 -12.40 7.07
N VAL A 81 2.74 -12.58 6.64
CA VAL A 81 2.16 -13.91 6.40
C VAL A 81 1.94 -14.22 4.93
N ALA A 82 2.00 -13.20 4.06
CA ALA A 82 1.89 -13.35 2.62
C ALA A 82 2.57 -12.18 1.89
N VAL A 83 3.22 -12.50 0.78
CA VAL A 83 3.76 -11.54 -0.20
C VAL A 83 3.13 -11.85 -1.55
N VAL A 84 2.53 -10.83 -2.16
CA VAL A 84 1.78 -10.94 -3.42
C VAL A 84 2.39 -9.97 -4.44
N PRO A 85 3.10 -10.46 -5.47
CA PRO A 85 3.53 -9.63 -6.58
C PRO A 85 2.31 -9.14 -7.36
N GLU A 86 2.05 -7.84 -7.33
CA GLU A 86 0.86 -7.20 -7.93
C GLU A 86 1.20 -5.83 -8.52
N PRO A 87 1.86 -5.78 -9.71
CA PRO A 87 2.29 -4.51 -10.30
C PRO A 87 1.11 -3.62 -10.73
N GLY A 88 1.02 -2.42 -10.16
CA GLY A 88 -0.12 -1.53 -10.27
C GLY A 88 -1.14 -1.68 -9.13
N GLY A 89 -0.81 -2.46 -8.09
CA GLY A 89 -1.68 -2.76 -6.96
C GLY A 89 -2.15 -1.53 -6.20
N ALA A 90 -1.35 -0.45 -6.18
CA ALA A 90 -1.72 0.82 -5.57
C ALA A 90 -2.81 1.61 -6.34
N HIS A 91 -3.06 1.32 -7.62
CA HIS A 91 -4.03 2.08 -8.41
C HIS A 91 -5.42 2.14 -7.71
N PRO A 92 -6.09 3.32 -7.66
CA PRO A 92 -5.77 4.58 -8.36
C PRO A 92 -4.80 5.53 -7.63
N ALA A 93 -4.30 5.14 -6.46
CA ALA A 93 -3.34 5.92 -5.69
C ALA A 93 -1.95 5.95 -6.39
N PRO A 94 -1.15 7.02 -6.16
CA PRO A 94 0.22 7.04 -6.65
C PRO A 94 1.11 6.11 -5.82
N LEU A 95 2.18 5.60 -6.43
CA LEU A 95 3.27 4.93 -5.72
C LEU A 95 4.61 5.50 -6.18
N GLN A 96 5.37 6.06 -5.25
CA GLN A 96 6.58 6.82 -5.57
C GLN A 96 7.61 5.97 -6.30
N GLY A 97 7.97 6.41 -7.52
CA GLY A 97 8.91 5.73 -8.40
C GLY A 97 8.25 4.79 -9.43
N TYR A 98 6.97 4.44 -9.27
CA TYR A 98 6.27 3.48 -10.13
C TYR A 98 5.11 4.14 -10.90
N TRP A 99 4.13 4.69 -10.17
CA TRP A 99 2.87 5.16 -10.74
C TRP A 99 2.51 6.57 -10.29
N ARG A 100 2.01 7.37 -11.23
CA ARG A 100 1.31 8.61 -10.96
C ARG A 100 -0.10 8.31 -10.46
N ARG A 101 -0.68 9.29 -9.75
CA ARG A 101 -2.07 9.22 -9.33
C ARG A 101 -3.00 9.24 -10.54
N ASP A 102 -3.99 8.36 -10.56
CA ASP A 102 -5.07 8.42 -11.53
C ASP A 102 -6.20 9.33 -11.04
N HIS A 103 -6.09 10.61 -11.38
CA HIS A 103 -7.09 11.61 -10.99
C HIS A 103 -8.45 11.40 -11.68
N ALA A 104 -8.48 10.77 -12.85
CA ALA A 104 -9.72 10.53 -13.58
C ALA A 104 -10.52 9.45 -12.86
N THR A 105 -9.90 8.34 -12.47
CA THR A 105 -10.56 7.28 -11.70
C THR A 105 -11.06 7.76 -10.34
N TYR A 106 -10.29 8.58 -9.61
CA TYR A 106 -10.77 9.16 -8.35
C TYR A 106 -12.01 10.04 -8.54
N ARG A 107 -12.08 10.80 -9.64
CA ARG A 107 -13.23 11.65 -9.97
C ARG A 107 -14.45 10.81 -10.35
N ASP A 108 -14.26 9.81 -11.22
CA ASP A 108 -15.32 8.87 -11.62
C ASP A 108 -15.94 8.19 -10.41
N TYR A 109 -15.10 7.66 -9.50
CA TYR A 109 -15.56 7.08 -8.23
C TYR A 109 -16.39 8.10 -7.45
N HIS A 110 -15.85 9.30 -7.20
CA HIS A 110 -16.54 10.33 -6.42
C HIS A 110 -17.90 10.71 -7.00
N GLU A 111 -18.02 10.81 -8.32
CA GLU A 111 -19.25 11.18 -9.01
C GLU A 111 -20.28 10.05 -9.01
N ARG A 112 -19.84 8.81 -9.28
CA ARG A 112 -20.74 7.66 -9.40
C ARG A 112 -21.24 7.13 -8.07
N THR A 113 -20.47 7.26 -6.99
CA THR A 113 -20.84 6.66 -5.69
C THR A 113 -21.56 7.62 -4.75
N ARG A 114 -22.21 8.66 -5.27
CA ARG A 114 -22.95 9.66 -4.46
C ARG A 114 -24.30 9.16 -3.95
N SER A 115 -24.83 8.11 -4.56
CA SER A 115 -26.01 7.38 -4.09
C SER A 115 -25.67 5.90 -3.92
N LYS A 116 -26.53 5.19 -3.18
CA LYS A 116 -26.40 3.75 -3.01
C LYS A 116 -26.47 3.03 -4.36
N GLU A 117 -27.45 3.37 -5.20
CA GLU A 117 -27.65 2.75 -6.50
C GLU A 117 -26.45 2.99 -7.43
N GLY A 118 -25.87 4.19 -7.37
CA GLY A 118 -24.68 4.54 -8.13
C GLY A 118 -23.43 3.79 -7.66
N PHE A 119 -23.26 3.64 -6.34
CA PHE A 119 -22.21 2.80 -5.76
C PHE A 119 -22.37 1.33 -6.16
N ASP A 120 -23.57 0.78 -6.09
CA ASP A 120 -23.83 -0.62 -6.47
C ASP A 120 -23.50 -0.85 -7.96
N GLY A 121 -23.80 0.12 -8.82
CA GLY A 121 -23.41 0.10 -10.24
C GLY A 121 -21.89 0.16 -10.44
N TRP A 122 -21.22 1.11 -9.78
CA TRP A 122 -19.76 1.24 -9.83
C TRP A 122 -19.06 -0.04 -9.32
N SER A 123 -19.54 -0.60 -8.21
CA SER A 123 -19.00 -1.82 -7.60
C SER A 123 -19.17 -3.02 -8.52
N ARG A 124 -20.32 -3.15 -9.20
CA ARG A 124 -20.51 -4.19 -10.21
C ARG A 124 -19.50 -4.06 -11.34
N ASP A 125 -19.25 -2.85 -11.82
CA ASP A 125 -18.36 -2.65 -12.96
C ASP A 125 -16.89 -2.87 -12.57
N TRP A 126 -16.44 -2.35 -11.44
CA TRP A 126 -15.02 -2.26 -11.10
C TRP A 126 -14.53 -3.25 -10.04
N VAL A 127 -15.43 -3.93 -9.34
CA VAL A 127 -15.09 -4.85 -8.24
C VAL A 127 -15.70 -6.23 -8.47
N LEU A 128 -17.02 -6.35 -8.38
CA LEU A 128 -17.70 -7.65 -8.35
C LEU A 128 -17.84 -8.29 -9.74
N GLY A 129 -17.85 -7.49 -10.81
CA GLY A 129 -17.91 -7.96 -12.19
C GLY A 129 -16.55 -8.09 -12.87
N VAL A 130 -15.46 -7.97 -12.11
CA VAL A 130 -14.10 -8.20 -12.60
C VAL A 130 -13.59 -9.49 -11.96
N PRO A 131 -13.08 -10.47 -12.74
CA PRO A 131 -12.70 -11.77 -12.20
C PRO A 131 -11.44 -11.73 -11.33
N ASP A 132 -10.51 -10.83 -11.64
CA ASP A 132 -9.23 -10.70 -10.95
C ASP A 132 -8.58 -9.31 -11.20
N ARG A 133 -7.42 -9.09 -10.60
CA ARG A 133 -6.70 -7.82 -10.70
C ARG A 133 -6.12 -7.58 -12.09
N SER A 134 -5.77 -8.62 -12.84
CA SER A 134 -5.27 -8.49 -14.22
C SER A 134 -6.36 -7.93 -15.13
N ALA A 135 -7.56 -8.50 -15.08
CA ALA A 135 -8.72 -8.03 -15.83
C ALA A 135 -9.14 -6.60 -15.44
N TYR A 136 -8.92 -6.19 -14.18
CA TYR A 136 -9.09 -4.79 -13.77
C TYR A 136 -8.09 -3.89 -14.49
N LEU A 137 -6.81 -4.27 -14.47
CA LEU A 137 -5.70 -3.47 -14.99
C LEU A 137 -5.76 -3.30 -16.51
N GLU A 138 -6.35 -4.23 -17.24
CA GLU A 138 -6.62 -4.10 -18.69
C GLU A 138 -7.55 -2.94 -19.03
N ARG A 139 -8.38 -2.49 -18.07
CA ARG A 139 -9.29 -1.35 -18.26
C ARG A 139 -8.63 0.00 -18.02
N ILE A 140 -7.37 0.00 -17.55
CA ILE A 140 -6.64 1.20 -17.18
C ILE A 140 -5.53 1.44 -18.19
N ASP A 141 -5.38 2.68 -18.65
CA ASP A 141 -4.20 3.10 -19.42
C ASP A 141 -2.98 3.23 -18.48
N ARG A 142 -2.35 2.08 -18.20
CA ARG A 142 -1.19 2.00 -17.32
C ARG A 142 -0.01 2.80 -17.83
N GLU A 143 0.15 2.90 -19.16
CA GLU A 143 1.28 3.59 -19.76
C GLU A 143 1.18 5.11 -19.58
N ALA A 144 -0.03 5.67 -19.62
CA ALA A 144 -0.26 7.07 -19.24
C ALA A 144 0.08 7.38 -17.78
N LEU A 145 -0.02 6.38 -16.89
CA LEU A 145 0.22 6.52 -15.45
C LEU A 145 1.66 6.24 -15.04
N ARG A 146 2.50 5.64 -15.90
CA ARG A 146 3.90 5.37 -15.56
C ARG A 146 4.69 6.65 -15.30
N ILE A 147 5.60 6.56 -14.33
CA ILE A 147 6.65 7.57 -14.15
C ILE A 147 7.61 7.47 -15.33
N ARG A 148 7.81 8.57 -16.07
CA ARG A 148 8.71 8.63 -17.24
C ARG A 148 10.09 9.18 -16.92
N ARG A 149 10.20 10.01 -15.88
CA ARG A 149 11.45 10.61 -15.42
C ARG A 149 11.73 10.11 -14.02
N HIS A 150 12.72 9.23 -13.90
CA HIS A 150 13.20 8.74 -12.62
C HIS A 150 14.29 9.66 -12.07
N LEU A 151 14.20 9.97 -10.78
CA LEU A 151 15.19 10.73 -10.03
C LEU A 151 15.63 9.87 -8.86
N PHE A 152 16.86 9.40 -8.91
CA PHE A 152 17.43 8.53 -7.87
C PHE A 152 18.06 9.38 -6.76
N SER A 153 17.99 8.90 -5.52
CA SER A 153 18.72 9.50 -4.41
C SER A 153 20.23 9.29 -4.60
N ALA A 154 21.04 10.05 -3.86
CA ALA A 154 22.44 9.70 -3.70
C ALA A 154 22.56 8.29 -3.07
N PRO A 155 23.57 7.50 -3.45
CA PRO A 155 23.83 6.21 -2.83
C PRO A 155 24.26 6.37 -1.37
N ILE A 156 24.01 5.35 -0.56
CA ILE A 156 24.45 5.24 0.84
C ILE A 156 25.64 4.29 0.90
N ASP A 157 26.65 4.63 1.68
CA ASP A 157 27.77 3.76 2.01
C ASP A 157 27.55 3.20 3.42
N TYR A 158 27.32 1.90 3.52
CA TYR A 158 27.18 1.19 4.80
C TYR A 158 28.51 0.63 5.31
N GLY A 159 29.60 0.79 4.55
CA GLY A 159 30.90 0.18 4.81
C GLY A 159 30.91 -1.33 4.58
N ASP A 160 32.08 -1.93 4.71
CA ASP A 160 32.24 -3.33 5.05
C ASP A 160 32.33 -3.48 6.58
N ALA A 161 31.75 -4.55 7.12
CA ALA A 161 31.96 -4.95 8.51
C ALA A 161 33.30 -5.68 8.65
#